data_AF-A0A955QLU4-F1
#
_entry.id   AF-A0A955QLU4-F1
#
_cell.length_a   1.000
_cell.length_b   1.000
_cell.length_c   1.000
_cell.angle_alpha   90.00
_cell.angle_beta   90.00
_cell.angle_gamma   90.00
#
_symmetry.space_group_name_H-M   'P 1'
#
loop_
_entity.id
_entity.type
_entity.pdbx_description
1 polymer ?
#
loop_
_entity_poly.entity_id
_entity_poly.type
_entity_poly.pdbx_seq_one_letter_code
_entity_poly.pdbx_strand_id
1 'polypeptide(L)'
;MFRRATPDLASVKACVGCHEGKQVGDMLGAVSVQIPMDVPTVQLQRNLTNVYLGILAVGVLMMGLLYVLIAKLVVQPMKGLELMAAQAREGDLTVRTQVLSHDEIGRASESFNAMFDKVSEVIQSVKNAVSGITTGTSEINAGTSDLAERTSAQAGALEETSASMEEMTSTIKQNADNAKQANQLAVAAREVAEKGGTVTDKAVEAMSEINKSSKKIADIINVIDEIAFQTNLLALNAAVEAARAGEQGRGFAVVASEVRNLAQRSATAAKEIKALINESVQKVGDG
;
A
#
# COMPACT_ATOMS: atom_id res chain seq x y z
N MET A 1 -71.72 91.41 -42.25
CA MET A 1 -72.09 92.80 -42.62
C MET A 1 -73.20 93.26 -41.70
N PHE A 2 -73.00 94.32 -40.92
CA PHE A 2 -74.09 95.02 -40.23
C PHE A 2 -74.48 96.23 -41.08
N ARG A 3 -75.73 96.32 -41.56
CA ARG A 3 -76.27 97.52 -42.25
C ARG A 3 -77.26 98.21 -41.32
N ARG A 4 -77.01 99.47 -40.98
CA ARG A 4 -77.97 100.33 -40.28
C ARG A 4 -78.16 101.58 -41.13
N ALA A 5 -79.37 101.76 -41.67
CA ALA A 5 -79.75 102.98 -42.38
C ALA A 5 -80.52 103.86 -41.38
N THR A 6 -80.02 105.07 -41.13
CA THR A 6 -80.75 106.09 -40.37
C THR A 6 -81.43 107.03 -41.36
N PRO A 7 -82.77 107.09 -41.42
CA PRO A 7 -83.47 107.99 -42.33
C PRO A 7 -83.33 109.43 -41.85
N ASP A 8 -82.98 110.34 -42.76
CA ASP A 8 -83.01 111.78 -42.49
C ASP A 8 -84.37 112.34 -42.92
N LEU A 9 -85.06 112.98 -41.98
CA LEU A 9 -86.45 113.40 -42.10
C LEU A 9 -86.51 114.93 -42.05
N ALA A 10 -87.37 115.54 -42.87
CA ALA A 10 -87.64 116.98 -42.82
C ALA A 10 -88.26 117.35 -41.46
N SER A 11 -87.43 117.77 -40.51
CA SER A 11 -87.79 117.90 -39.08
C SER A 11 -88.29 119.28 -38.67
N VAL A 12 -88.11 120.31 -39.50
CA VAL A 12 -88.53 121.69 -39.18
C VAL A 12 -89.14 122.37 -40.42
N LYS A 13 -90.23 123.12 -40.22
CA LYS A 13 -90.99 123.83 -41.27
C LYS A 13 -90.13 124.73 -42.17
N ALA A 14 -89.00 125.24 -41.67
CA ALA A 14 -88.04 126.03 -42.43
C ALA A 14 -87.34 125.24 -43.55
N CYS A 15 -87.16 123.93 -43.40
CA CYS A 15 -86.51 123.07 -44.41
C CYS A 15 -87.44 122.72 -45.59
N VAL A 16 -88.76 122.80 -45.41
CA VAL A 16 -89.75 122.45 -46.45
C VAL A 16 -89.84 123.51 -47.56
N GLY A 17 -89.45 124.76 -47.27
CA GLY A 17 -89.50 125.86 -48.24
C GLY A 17 -88.56 125.72 -49.44
N CYS A 18 -87.49 124.93 -49.33
CA CYS A 18 -86.52 124.71 -50.42
C CYS A 18 -86.81 123.46 -51.26
N HIS A 19 -87.85 122.68 -50.94
CA HIS A 19 -88.21 121.44 -51.61
C HIS A 19 -89.70 121.44 -51.97
N GLU A 20 -90.04 122.09 -53.10
CA GLU A 20 -91.42 122.13 -53.63
C GLU A 20 -91.98 120.71 -53.80
N GLY A 21 -93.12 120.45 -53.16
CA GLY A 21 -93.88 119.19 -53.28
C GLY A 21 -93.67 118.15 -52.17
N LYS A 22 -92.90 118.44 -51.11
CA LYS A 22 -92.64 117.50 -49.99
C LYS A 22 -93.29 117.96 -48.67
N GLN A 23 -93.85 117.05 -47.88
CA GLN A 23 -94.46 117.36 -46.57
C GLN A 23 -93.52 117.06 -45.39
N VAL A 24 -93.78 117.68 -44.24
CA VAL A 24 -93.08 117.37 -42.97
C VAL A 24 -93.30 115.89 -42.66
N GLY A 25 -92.21 115.12 -42.62
CA GLY A 25 -92.24 113.65 -42.47
C GLY A 25 -91.81 112.86 -43.71
N ASP A 26 -91.63 113.51 -44.86
CA ASP A 26 -91.11 112.83 -46.06
C ASP A 26 -89.60 112.55 -45.94
N MET A 27 -89.20 111.35 -46.37
CA MET A 27 -87.79 110.94 -46.42
C MET A 27 -87.06 111.74 -47.51
N LEU A 28 -86.04 112.50 -47.11
CA LEU A 28 -85.21 113.30 -48.02
C LEU A 28 -84.02 112.50 -48.59
N GLY A 29 -83.58 111.46 -47.87
CA GLY A 29 -82.55 110.51 -48.28
C GLY A 29 -82.15 109.57 -47.13
N ALA A 30 -81.37 108.53 -47.42
CA ALA A 30 -80.81 107.63 -46.42
C ALA A 30 -79.29 107.53 -46.59
N VAL A 31 -78.54 107.83 -45.52
CA VAL A 31 -77.09 107.60 -45.47
C VAL A 31 -76.85 106.16 -45.02
N SER A 32 -76.23 105.34 -45.87
CA SER A 32 -75.76 104.01 -45.49
C SER A 32 -74.30 104.08 -45.06
N VAL A 33 -74.03 103.95 -43.75
CA VAL A 33 -72.66 103.79 -43.25
C VAL A 33 -72.30 102.31 -43.33
N GLN A 34 -71.29 101.98 -44.13
CA GLN A 34 -70.78 100.63 -44.29
C GLN A 34 -69.49 100.53 -43.47
N ILE A 35 -69.56 99.97 -42.26
CA ILE A 35 -68.36 99.70 -41.45
C ILE A 35 -67.84 98.32 -41.87
N PRO A 36 -66.67 98.22 -42.51
CA PRO A 36 -66.06 96.93 -42.82
C PRO A 36 -65.61 96.28 -41.50
N MET A 37 -66.09 95.06 -41.23
CA MET A 37 -65.76 94.23 -40.05
C MET A 37 -64.64 93.21 -40.34
N ASP A 38 -63.94 93.39 -41.46
CA ASP A 38 -62.81 92.56 -41.91
C ASP A 38 -61.59 92.70 -40.99
N VAL A 39 -61.28 93.90 -40.48
CA VAL A 39 -60.09 94.13 -39.65
C VAL A 39 -60.16 93.47 -38.25
N PRO A 40 -61.24 93.62 -37.45
CA PRO A 40 -61.27 93.03 -36.10
C PRO A 40 -61.46 91.51 -36.08
N THR A 41 -62.09 90.92 -37.10
CA THR A 41 -62.28 89.46 -37.18
C THR A 41 -60.99 88.73 -37.55
N VAL A 42 -60.19 89.29 -38.46
CA VAL A 42 -58.89 88.73 -38.86
C VAL A 42 -57.86 88.83 -37.73
N GLN A 43 -57.88 89.90 -36.92
CA GLN A 43 -56.98 90.04 -35.77
C GLN A 43 -57.32 89.04 -34.64
N LEU A 44 -58.60 88.88 -34.31
CA LEU A 44 -59.02 87.89 -33.29
C LEU A 44 -58.68 86.46 -33.73
N GLN A 45 -58.89 86.13 -35.01
CA GLN A 45 -58.58 84.82 -35.57
C GLN A 45 -57.05 84.54 -35.59
N ARG A 46 -56.22 85.55 -35.87
CA ARG A 46 -54.75 85.44 -35.76
C ARG A 46 -54.29 85.19 -34.32
N ASN A 47 -54.84 85.92 -33.34
CA ASN A 47 -54.47 85.74 -31.93
C ASN A 47 -54.87 84.37 -31.40
N LEU A 48 -56.08 83.88 -31.74
CA LEU A 48 -56.51 82.52 -31.39
C LEU A 48 -55.61 81.45 -32.05
N THR A 49 -55.25 81.64 -33.32
CA THR A 49 -54.35 80.71 -34.03
C THR A 49 -52.97 80.66 -33.38
N ASN A 50 -52.42 81.81 -32.97
CA ASN A 50 -51.13 81.87 -32.27
C ASN A 50 -51.18 81.20 -30.89
N VAL A 51 -52.28 81.33 -30.15
CA VAL A 51 -52.48 80.64 -28.87
C VAL A 51 -52.55 79.13 -29.07
N TYR A 52 -53.31 78.63 -30.06
CA TYR A 52 -53.37 77.20 -30.37
C TYR A 52 -52.00 76.65 -30.81
N LEU A 53 -51.26 77.37 -31.66
CA LEU A 53 -49.89 77.00 -32.05
C LEU A 53 -48.93 77.00 -30.85
N GLY A 54 -49.07 77.95 -29.93
CA GLY A 54 -48.29 78.00 -28.69
C GLY A 54 -48.54 76.81 -27.78
N ILE A 55 -49.81 76.44 -27.56
CA ILE A 55 -50.18 75.26 -26.75
C ILE A 55 -49.65 73.97 -27.41
N LEU A 56 -49.77 73.86 -28.73
CA LEU A 56 -49.29 72.69 -29.47
C LEU A 56 -47.77 72.58 -29.42
N ALA A 57 -47.04 73.71 -29.55
CA ALA A 57 -45.60 73.75 -29.41
C ALA A 57 -45.13 73.35 -27.99
N VAL A 58 -45.78 73.87 -26.94
CA VAL A 58 -45.49 73.47 -25.55
C VAL A 58 -45.81 71.99 -25.34
N GLY A 59 -46.93 71.49 -25.89
CA GLY A 59 -47.29 70.07 -25.82
C GLY A 59 -46.24 69.15 -26.44
N VAL A 60 -45.75 69.49 -27.63
CA VAL A 60 -44.69 68.74 -28.32
C VAL A 60 -43.37 68.81 -27.54
N LEU A 61 -43.00 69.98 -27.02
CA LEU A 61 -41.80 70.14 -26.20
C LEU A 61 -41.88 69.33 -24.89
N MET A 62 -43.02 69.37 -24.20
CA MET A 62 -43.29 68.56 -23.01
C MET A 62 -43.21 67.07 -23.32
N MET A 63 -43.81 66.62 -24.43
CA MET A 63 -43.77 65.23 -24.84
C MET A 63 -42.33 64.77 -25.18
N GLY A 64 -41.56 65.61 -25.87
CA GLY A 64 -40.14 65.34 -26.15
C GLY A 64 -39.30 65.27 -24.89
N LEU A 65 -39.49 66.20 -23.94
CA LEU A 65 -38.81 66.20 -22.65
C LEU A 65 -39.15 64.94 -21.85
N LEU A 66 -40.42 64.58 -21.77
CA LEU A 66 -40.89 63.38 -21.06
C LEU A 66 -40.33 62.11 -21.68
N TYR A 67 -40.27 62.02 -23.02
CA TYR A 67 -39.65 60.92 -23.75
C TYR A 67 -38.17 60.77 -23.39
N VAL A 68 -37.40 61.87 -23.39
CA VAL A 68 -35.96 61.83 -23.05
C VAL A 68 -35.76 61.46 -21.58
N LEU A 69 -36.59 61.95 -20.66
CA LEU A 69 -36.53 61.60 -19.25
C LEU A 69 -36.81 60.11 -19.04
N ILE A 70 -37.87 59.54 -19.63
CA ILE A 70 -38.19 58.10 -19.53
C ILE A 70 -37.08 57.25 -20.18
N ALA A 71 -36.59 57.65 -21.35
CA ALA A 71 -35.53 56.92 -22.04
C ALA A 71 -34.24 56.84 -21.21
N LYS A 72 -33.86 57.94 -20.55
CA LYS A 72 -32.65 58.00 -19.72
C LYS A 72 -32.83 57.39 -18.32
N LEU A 73 -33.95 57.64 -17.66
CA LEU A 73 -34.17 57.20 -16.28
C LEU A 73 -34.66 55.75 -16.18
N VAL A 74 -35.37 55.24 -17.18
CA VAL A 74 -35.99 53.90 -17.13
C VAL A 74 -35.43 52.96 -18.19
N VAL A 75 -35.44 53.35 -19.47
CA VAL A 75 -35.11 52.43 -20.57
C VAL A 75 -33.63 52.08 -20.62
N GLN A 76 -32.73 53.05 -20.42
CA GLN A 76 -31.29 52.80 -20.45
C GLN A 76 -30.82 51.83 -19.33
N PRO A 77 -31.18 52.01 -18.05
CA PRO A 77 -30.83 51.04 -17.00
C PRO A 77 -31.41 49.65 -17.24
N MET A 78 -32.65 49.55 -17.75
CA MET A 78 -33.28 48.26 -18.06
C MET A 78 -32.55 47.49 -19.16
N LYS A 79 -32.07 48.17 -20.20
CA LYS A 79 -31.21 47.55 -21.22
C LYS A 79 -29.89 47.04 -20.66
N GLY A 80 -29.32 47.73 -19.67
CA GLY A 80 -28.11 47.27 -18.98
C GLY A 80 -28.34 45.95 -18.24
N LEU A 81 -29.47 45.84 -17.53
CA LEU A 81 -29.88 44.61 -16.86
C LEU A 81 -30.19 43.47 -17.83
N GLU A 82 -30.87 43.77 -18.94
CA GLU A 82 -31.14 42.81 -20.01
C GLU A 82 -29.85 42.26 -20.61
N LEU A 83 -28.87 43.13 -20.89
CA LEU A 83 -27.57 42.72 -21.43
C LEU A 83 -26.80 41.84 -20.43
N MET A 84 -26.82 42.19 -19.14
CA MET A 84 -26.20 41.40 -18.09
C MET A 84 -26.83 39.99 -18.01
N ALA A 85 -28.16 39.91 -18.07
CA ALA A 85 -28.88 38.64 -18.09
C ALA A 85 -28.59 37.83 -19.37
N ALA A 86 -28.46 38.49 -20.52
CA ALA A 86 -28.11 37.84 -21.78
C ALA A 86 -26.69 37.23 -21.72
N GLN A 87 -25.72 37.97 -21.18
CA GLN A 87 -24.35 37.48 -21.01
C GLN A 87 -24.25 36.32 -20.00
N ALA A 88 -25.04 36.37 -18.92
CA ALA A 88 -25.13 35.24 -17.99
C ALA A 88 -25.66 33.96 -18.64
N ARG A 89 -26.54 34.05 -19.64
CA ARG A 89 -26.97 32.87 -20.41
C ARG A 89 -25.84 32.24 -21.22
N GLU A 90 -24.85 33.03 -21.63
CA GLU A 90 -23.65 32.58 -22.31
C GLU A 90 -22.54 32.14 -21.33
N GLY A 91 -22.80 32.26 -20.01
CA GLY A 91 -21.86 31.92 -18.95
C GLY A 91 -20.90 33.05 -18.58
N ASP A 92 -21.04 34.23 -19.16
CA ASP A 92 -20.26 35.41 -18.79
C ASP A 92 -20.94 36.17 -17.64
N LEU A 93 -20.39 35.97 -16.44
CA LEU A 93 -20.78 36.68 -15.22
C LEU A 93 -19.83 37.83 -14.88
N THR A 94 -19.06 38.34 -15.83
CA THR A 94 -18.13 39.47 -15.63
C THR A 94 -18.78 40.82 -15.91
N VAL A 95 -19.82 40.84 -16.73
CA VAL A 95 -20.55 42.07 -17.08
C VAL A 95 -21.34 42.58 -15.88
N ARG A 96 -21.25 43.89 -15.61
CA ARG A 96 -21.96 44.58 -14.53
C ARG A 96 -22.77 45.73 -15.11
N THR A 97 -23.94 45.97 -14.53
CA THR A 97 -24.78 47.12 -14.87
C THR A 97 -24.40 48.32 -14.01
N GLN A 98 -24.48 49.54 -14.57
CA GLN A 98 -24.21 50.77 -13.84
C GLN A 98 -25.45 51.19 -13.03
N VAL A 99 -25.26 51.58 -11.77
CA VAL A 99 -26.34 52.11 -10.93
C VAL A 99 -26.48 53.61 -11.21
N LEU A 100 -27.50 53.97 -12.01
CA LEU A 100 -27.71 55.34 -12.52
C LEU A 100 -28.75 56.15 -11.71
N SER A 101 -29.47 55.51 -10.80
CA SER A 101 -30.55 56.13 -10.00
C SER A 101 -30.58 55.55 -8.58
N HIS A 102 -31.25 56.24 -7.64
CA HIS A 102 -31.48 55.79 -6.26
C HIS A 102 -32.92 55.29 -6.03
N ASP A 103 -33.68 55.14 -7.11
CA ASP A 103 -35.04 54.58 -7.11
C ASP A 103 -35.05 53.04 -7.10
N GLU A 104 -36.22 52.45 -7.32
CA GLU A 104 -36.43 51.01 -7.43
C GLU A 104 -35.52 50.36 -8.48
N ILE A 105 -35.26 51.03 -9.60
CA ILE A 105 -34.43 50.51 -10.70
C ILE A 105 -32.96 50.50 -10.30
N GLY A 106 -32.52 51.54 -9.58
CA GLY A 106 -31.20 51.61 -8.95
C GLY A 106 -30.94 50.45 -7.99
N ARG A 107 -31.85 50.23 -7.04
CA ARG A 107 -31.75 49.15 -6.05
C ARG A 107 -31.82 47.76 -6.70
N ALA A 108 -32.64 47.59 -7.74
CA ALA A 108 -32.68 46.35 -8.51
C ALA A 108 -31.34 46.09 -9.22
N SER A 109 -30.73 47.13 -9.80
CA SER A 109 -29.42 47.05 -10.45
C SER A 109 -28.31 46.64 -9.48
N GLU A 110 -28.30 47.22 -8.29
CA GLU A 110 -27.38 46.84 -7.22
C GLU A 110 -27.59 45.39 -6.76
N SER A 111 -28.84 44.99 -6.55
CA SER A 111 -29.17 43.61 -6.15
C SER A 111 -28.75 42.59 -7.21
N PHE A 112 -28.88 42.93 -8.49
CA PHE A 112 -28.47 42.06 -9.60
C PHE A 112 -26.95 41.93 -9.70
N ASN A 113 -26.21 43.02 -9.51
CA ASN A 113 -24.75 42.99 -9.40
C ASN A 113 -24.30 42.11 -8.22
N ALA A 114 -24.89 42.29 -7.03
CA ALA A 114 -24.57 41.49 -5.84
C ALA A 114 -24.89 39.99 -6.05
N MET A 115 -25.99 39.68 -6.75
CA MET A 115 -26.32 38.30 -7.12
C MET A 115 -25.24 37.70 -8.04
N PHE A 116 -24.79 38.43 -9.05
CA PHE A 116 -23.74 37.96 -9.97
C PHE A 116 -22.40 37.77 -9.26
N ASP A 117 -22.05 38.67 -8.33
CA ASP A 117 -20.84 38.52 -7.51
C ASP A 117 -20.90 37.23 -6.69
N LYS A 118 -22.05 36.92 -6.08
CA LYS A 118 -22.24 35.67 -5.32
C LYS A 118 -22.21 34.43 -6.18
N VAL A 119 -22.81 34.45 -7.37
CA VAL A 119 -22.76 33.31 -8.30
C VAL A 119 -21.32 33.09 -8.79
N SER A 120 -20.59 34.15 -9.13
CA SER A 120 -19.18 34.07 -9.52
C SER A 120 -18.29 33.51 -8.39
N GLU A 121 -18.52 33.94 -7.15
CA GLU A 121 -17.84 33.39 -5.97
C GLU A 121 -18.07 31.89 -5.83
N VAL A 122 -19.34 31.44 -5.91
CA VAL A 122 -19.69 30.02 -5.83
C VAL A 122 -19.04 29.21 -6.96
N ILE A 123 -19.08 29.70 -8.20
CA ILE A 123 -18.43 29.03 -9.34
C ILE A 123 -16.92 28.95 -9.13
N GLN A 124 -16.28 29.99 -8.62
CA GLN A 124 -14.85 29.97 -8.32
C GLN A 124 -14.52 28.94 -7.23
N SER A 125 -15.33 28.86 -6.17
CA SER A 125 -15.19 27.83 -5.14
C SER A 125 -15.34 26.42 -5.71
N VAL A 126 -16.34 26.19 -6.58
CA VAL A 126 -16.53 24.89 -7.25
C VAL A 126 -15.33 24.56 -8.14
N LYS A 127 -14.84 25.51 -8.94
CA LYS A 127 -13.65 25.31 -9.79
C LYS A 127 -12.42 24.94 -8.97
N ASN A 128 -12.20 25.62 -7.84
CA ASN A 128 -11.09 25.33 -6.94
C ASN A 128 -11.24 23.92 -6.31
N ALA A 129 -12.45 23.54 -5.89
CA ALA A 129 -12.72 22.21 -5.36
C ALA A 129 -12.47 21.10 -6.40
N VAL A 130 -12.94 21.29 -7.64
CA VAL A 130 -12.69 20.35 -8.75
C VAL A 130 -11.20 20.25 -9.09
N SER A 131 -10.47 21.36 -9.05
CA SER A 131 -9.00 21.33 -9.22
C SER A 131 -8.34 20.52 -8.12
N GLY A 132 -8.76 20.68 -6.85
CA GLY A 132 -8.26 19.88 -5.73
C GLY A 132 -8.56 18.39 -5.88
N ILE A 133 -9.79 18.05 -6.30
CA ILE A 133 -10.19 16.66 -6.57
C ILE A 133 -9.34 16.04 -7.69
N THR A 134 -9.11 16.79 -8.77
CA THR A 134 -8.28 16.34 -9.90
C THR A 134 -6.86 16.01 -9.44
N THR A 135 -6.23 16.91 -8.67
CA THR A 135 -4.90 16.68 -8.10
C THR A 135 -4.89 15.46 -7.18
N GLY A 136 -5.81 15.38 -6.23
CA GLY A 136 -5.90 14.24 -5.30
C GLY A 136 -6.12 12.90 -6.00
N THR A 137 -6.94 12.89 -7.07
CA THR A 137 -7.16 11.67 -7.87
C THR A 137 -5.89 11.26 -8.62
N SER A 138 -5.12 12.22 -9.14
CA SER A 138 -3.83 11.94 -9.78
C SER A 138 -2.82 11.35 -8.80
N GLU A 139 -2.76 11.87 -7.57
CA GLU A 139 -1.90 11.33 -6.50
C GLU A 139 -2.35 9.92 -6.08
N ILE A 140 -3.66 9.68 -5.96
CA ILE A 140 -4.21 8.34 -5.69
C ILE A 140 -3.83 7.35 -6.79
N ASN A 141 -3.93 7.74 -8.07
CA ASN A 141 -3.55 6.87 -9.18
C ASN A 141 -2.05 6.52 -9.14
N ALA A 142 -1.19 7.50 -8.87
CA ALA A 142 0.24 7.26 -8.71
C ALA A 142 0.54 6.33 -7.52
N GLY A 143 -0.10 6.58 -6.37
CA GLY A 143 0.05 5.73 -5.18
C GLY A 143 -0.50 4.32 -5.38
N THR A 144 -1.57 4.16 -6.15
CA THR A 144 -2.14 2.85 -6.51
C THR A 144 -1.19 2.07 -7.41
N SER A 145 -0.51 2.74 -8.35
CA SER A 145 0.50 2.11 -9.20
C SER A 145 1.72 1.65 -8.38
N ASP A 146 2.24 2.48 -7.47
CA ASP A 146 3.34 2.09 -6.56
C ASP A 146 2.94 0.92 -5.66
N LEU A 147 1.72 0.96 -5.10
CA LEU A 147 1.20 -0.13 -4.28
C LEU A 147 1.10 -1.43 -5.07
N ALA A 148 0.62 -1.37 -6.33
CA ALA A 148 0.52 -2.54 -7.19
C ALA A 148 1.90 -3.14 -7.50
N GLU A 149 2.89 -2.30 -7.81
CA GLU A 149 4.28 -2.73 -8.04
C GLU A 149 4.86 -3.41 -6.79
N ARG A 150 4.71 -2.78 -5.63
CA ARG A 150 5.17 -3.36 -4.35
C ARG A 150 4.45 -4.65 -3.99
N THR A 151 3.16 -4.74 -4.27
CA THR A 151 2.38 -5.97 -4.04
C THR A 151 2.87 -7.08 -4.96
N SER A 152 3.19 -6.78 -6.23
CA SER A 152 3.76 -7.74 -7.16
C SER A 152 5.14 -8.22 -6.73
N ALA A 153 6.01 -7.31 -6.28
CA ALA A 153 7.34 -7.66 -5.75
C ALA A 153 7.23 -8.52 -4.49
N GLN A 154 6.27 -8.20 -3.60
CA GLN A 154 6.02 -8.98 -2.38
C GLN A 154 5.48 -10.38 -2.70
N ALA A 155 4.63 -10.53 -3.72
CA ALA A 155 4.18 -11.84 -4.19
C ALA A 155 5.37 -12.69 -4.68
N GLY A 156 6.29 -12.10 -5.46
CA GLY A 156 7.52 -12.78 -5.91
C GLY A 156 8.41 -13.21 -4.73
N ALA A 157 8.59 -12.35 -3.73
CA ALA A 157 9.35 -12.69 -2.52
C ALA A 157 8.69 -13.85 -1.72
N LEU A 158 7.36 -13.92 -1.71
CA LEU A 158 6.63 -15.03 -1.09
C LEU A 158 6.79 -16.34 -1.88
N GLU A 159 6.81 -16.29 -3.20
CA GLU A 159 7.12 -17.47 -4.04
C GLU A 159 8.53 -18.00 -3.77
N GLU A 160 9.54 -17.13 -3.71
CA GLU A 160 10.91 -17.51 -3.38
C GLU A 160 11.04 -18.08 -1.95
N THR A 161 10.33 -17.48 -0.99
CA THR A 161 10.26 -17.99 0.38
C THR A 161 9.61 -19.38 0.42
N SER A 162 8.53 -19.59 -0.34
CA SER A 162 7.86 -20.89 -0.43
C SER A 162 8.77 -21.95 -1.04
N ALA A 163 9.47 -21.63 -2.14
CA ALA A 163 10.44 -22.52 -2.76
C ALA A 163 11.58 -22.89 -1.80
N SER A 164 12.09 -21.90 -1.05
CA SER A 164 13.11 -22.13 -0.03
C SER A 164 12.61 -23.04 1.10
N MET A 165 11.34 -22.90 1.50
CA MET A 165 10.71 -23.78 2.49
C MET A 165 10.53 -25.22 1.98
N GLU A 166 10.26 -25.42 0.70
CA GLU A 166 10.22 -26.75 0.08
C GLU A 166 11.60 -27.42 0.08
N GLU A 167 12.65 -26.70 -0.32
CA GLU A 167 14.03 -27.20 -0.28
C GLU A 167 14.47 -27.52 1.15
N MET A 168 14.14 -26.66 2.10
CA MET A 168 14.41 -26.90 3.53
C MET A 168 13.68 -28.16 4.03
N THR A 169 12.41 -28.34 3.66
CA THR A 169 11.62 -29.52 4.03
C THR A 169 12.24 -30.79 3.45
N SER A 170 12.70 -30.76 2.20
CA SER A 170 13.41 -31.86 1.55
C SER A 170 14.70 -32.22 2.31
N THR A 171 15.50 -31.21 2.66
CA THR A 171 16.74 -31.38 3.41
C THR A 171 16.50 -31.94 4.81
N ILE A 172 15.46 -31.47 5.51
CA ILE A 172 15.05 -32.00 6.82
C ILE A 172 14.66 -33.46 6.71
N LYS A 173 13.90 -33.84 5.67
CA LYS A 173 13.53 -35.24 5.42
C LYS A 173 14.75 -36.12 5.17
N GLN A 174 15.68 -35.65 4.34
CA GLN A 174 16.94 -36.36 4.09
C GLN A 174 17.77 -36.53 5.38
N ASN A 175 17.83 -35.51 6.22
CA ASN A 175 18.52 -35.59 7.51
C ASN A 175 17.87 -36.60 8.46
N ALA A 176 16.53 -36.67 8.49
CA ALA A 176 15.81 -37.67 9.27
C ALA A 176 16.11 -39.10 8.79
N ASP A 177 16.14 -39.32 7.47
CA ASP A 177 16.48 -40.61 6.88
C ASP A 177 17.94 -41.00 7.16
N ASN A 178 18.87 -40.04 7.08
CA ASN A 178 20.28 -40.24 7.44
C ASN A 178 20.45 -40.59 8.92
N ALA A 179 19.74 -39.91 9.83
CA ALA A 179 19.76 -40.21 11.26
C ALA A 179 19.23 -41.62 11.55
N LYS A 180 18.19 -42.04 10.84
CA LYS A 180 17.65 -43.41 10.93
C LYS A 180 18.67 -44.45 10.48
N GLN A 181 19.35 -44.22 9.35
CA GLN A 181 20.41 -45.10 8.84
C GLN A 181 21.60 -45.17 9.82
N ALA A 182 22.05 -44.03 10.35
CA ALA A 182 23.13 -43.98 11.34
C ALA A 182 22.77 -44.78 12.61
N ASN A 183 21.54 -44.67 13.09
CA ASN A 183 21.06 -45.46 14.22
C ASN A 183 21.06 -46.97 13.91
N GLN A 184 20.62 -47.38 12.72
CA GLN A 184 20.68 -48.78 12.30
C GLN A 184 22.12 -49.30 12.25
N LEU A 185 23.05 -48.51 11.72
CA LEU A 185 24.47 -48.87 11.66
C LEU A 185 25.08 -48.99 13.06
N ALA A 186 24.72 -48.08 13.98
CA ALA A 186 25.17 -48.14 15.37
C ALA A 186 24.67 -49.40 16.09
N VAL A 187 23.41 -49.78 15.87
CA VAL A 187 22.84 -51.04 16.42
C VAL A 187 23.58 -52.26 15.86
N ALA A 188 23.83 -52.29 14.55
CA ALA A 188 24.59 -53.39 13.92
C ALA A 188 26.02 -53.48 14.46
N ALA A 189 26.71 -52.34 14.61
CA ALA A 189 28.06 -52.29 15.19
C ALA A 189 28.08 -52.80 16.64
N ARG A 190 27.07 -52.43 17.44
CA ARG A 190 26.90 -52.94 18.80
C ARG A 190 26.70 -54.46 18.83
N GLU A 191 25.87 -55.01 17.95
CA GLU A 191 25.65 -56.46 17.86
C GLU A 191 26.95 -57.21 17.53
N VAL A 192 27.76 -56.65 16.62
CA VAL A 192 29.08 -57.21 16.29
C VAL A 192 30.02 -57.14 17.50
N ALA A 193 30.03 -56.02 18.24
CA ALA A 193 30.83 -55.89 19.45
C ALA A 193 30.41 -56.88 20.55
N GLU A 194 29.11 -57.12 20.74
CA GLU A 194 28.59 -58.10 21.71
C GLU A 194 28.99 -59.54 21.33
N LYS A 195 28.92 -59.90 20.04
CA LYS A 195 29.44 -61.17 19.53
C LYS A 195 30.95 -61.28 19.73
N GLY A 196 31.70 -60.21 19.47
CA GLY A 196 33.13 -60.12 19.72
C GLY A 196 33.47 -60.38 21.18
N GLY A 197 32.76 -59.73 22.10
CA GLY A 197 32.90 -59.96 23.55
C GLY A 197 32.68 -61.43 23.93
N THR A 198 31.64 -62.06 23.38
CA THR A 198 31.38 -63.49 23.63
C THR A 198 32.52 -64.39 23.14
N VAL A 199 33.18 -64.05 22.02
CA VAL A 199 34.34 -64.79 21.51
C VAL A 199 35.56 -64.59 22.41
N THR A 200 35.80 -63.35 22.86
CA THR A 200 36.88 -63.04 23.80
C THR A 200 36.69 -63.77 25.13
N ASP A 201 35.47 -63.80 25.68
CA ASP A 201 35.16 -64.53 26.92
C ASP A 201 35.49 -66.03 26.79
N LYS A 202 35.12 -66.66 25.66
CA LYS A 202 35.47 -68.05 25.37
C LYS A 202 36.98 -68.26 25.24
N ALA A 203 37.71 -67.29 24.67
CA ALA A 203 39.16 -67.37 24.57
C ALA A 203 39.83 -67.30 25.95
N VAL A 204 39.35 -66.42 26.83
CA VAL A 204 39.80 -66.33 28.23
C VAL A 204 39.51 -67.62 29.00
N GLU A 205 38.32 -68.20 28.83
CA GLU A 205 37.98 -69.50 29.43
C GLU A 205 38.92 -70.61 28.97
N ALA A 206 39.20 -70.70 27.66
CA ALA A 206 40.13 -71.67 27.11
C ALA A 206 41.57 -71.48 27.65
N MET A 207 42.04 -70.24 27.77
CA MET A 207 43.33 -69.92 28.37
C MET A 207 43.40 -70.31 29.85
N SER A 208 42.31 -70.12 30.60
CA SER A 208 42.20 -70.56 31.99
C SER A 208 42.33 -72.08 32.12
N GLU A 209 41.65 -72.85 31.26
CA GLU A 209 41.75 -74.31 31.25
C GLU A 209 43.14 -74.81 30.80
N ILE A 210 43.80 -74.11 29.87
CA ILE A 210 45.20 -74.36 29.50
C ILE A 210 46.11 -74.13 30.73
N ASN A 211 45.97 -73.01 31.43
CA ASN A 211 46.77 -72.70 32.63
C ASN A 211 46.61 -73.78 33.71
N LYS A 212 45.38 -74.19 33.97
CA LYS A 212 45.05 -75.27 34.91
C LYS A 212 45.67 -76.61 34.51
N SER A 213 45.63 -76.94 33.22
CA SER A 213 46.25 -78.16 32.67
C SER A 213 47.77 -78.11 32.78
N SER A 214 48.39 -76.98 32.46
CA SER A 214 49.83 -76.77 32.60
C SER A 214 50.31 -76.90 34.05
N LYS A 215 49.56 -76.37 35.04
CA LYS A 215 49.86 -76.59 36.46
C LYS A 215 49.85 -78.06 36.86
N LYS A 216 48.83 -78.82 36.42
CA LYS A 216 48.77 -80.27 36.66
C LYS A 216 49.97 -81.00 36.03
N ILE A 217 50.39 -80.60 34.83
CA ILE A 217 51.58 -81.16 34.19
C ILE A 217 52.82 -80.84 35.05
N ALA A 218 52.98 -79.60 35.53
CA ALA A 218 54.10 -79.23 36.39
C ALA A 218 54.18 -80.11 37.66
N ASP A 219 53.03 -80.41 38.28
CA ASP A 219 52.96 -81.30 39.44
C ASP A 219 53.40 -82.73 39.09
N ILE A 220 52.97 -83.26 37.93
CA ILE A 220 53.41 -84.59 37.45
C ILE A 220 54.92 -84.60 37.20
N ILE A 221 55.46 -83.56 36.57
CA ILE A 221 56.90 -83.45 36.30
C ILE A 221 57.71 -83.38 37.60
N ASN A 222 57.19 -82.74 38.67
CA ASN A 222 57.82 -82.76 39.98
C ASN A 222 57.92 -84.18 40.54
N VAL A 223 56.86 -84.99 40.41
CA VAL A 223 56.86 -86.40 40.83
C VAL A 223 57.87 -87.21 39.99
N ILE A 224 58.01 -86.95 38.69
CA ILE A 224 59.00 -87.62 37.84
C ILE A 224 60.43 -87.27 38.26
N ASP A 225 60.72 -85.99 38.56
CA ASP A 225 62.04 -85.58 39.08
C ASP A 225 62.35 -86.25 40.43
N GLU A 226 61.35 -86.38 41.31
CA GLU A 226 61.46 -87.11 42.57
C GLU A 226 61.75 -88.61 42.35
N ILE A 227 61.03 -89.27 41.45
CA ILE A 227 61.26 -90.67 41.08
C ILE A 227 62.67 -90.86 40.50
N ALA A 228 63.12 -89.95 39.63
CA ALA A 228 64.46 -89.98 39.06
C ALA A 228 65.54 -89.83 40.15
N PHE A 229 65.33 -88.93 41.11
CA PHE A 229 66.23 -88.77 42.26
C PHE A 229 66.29 -90.02 43.15
N GLN A 230 65.13 -90.60 43.49
CA GLN A 230 65.04 -91.85 44.25
C GLN A 230 65.72 -93.01 43.51
N THR A 231 65.52 -93.11 42.18
CA THR A 231 66.17 -94.13 41.34
C THR A 231 67.70 -93.95 41.31
N ASN A 232 68.18 -92.71 41.24
CA ASN A 232 69.61 -92.40 41.32
C ASN A 232 70.22 -92.79 42.67
N LEU A 233 69.50 -92.59 43.79
CA LEU A 233 69.95 -93.03 45.12
C LEU A 233 69.93 -94.57 45.25
N LEU A 234 68.89 -95.23 44.76
CA LEU A 234 68.80 -96.70 44.71
C LEU A 234 69.95 -97.31 43.91
N ALA A 235 70.24 -96.73 42.74
CA ALA A 235 71.34 -97.16 41.88
C ALA A 235 72.72 -96.93 42.51
N LEU A 236 72.90 -95.82 43.23
CA LEU A 236 74.11 -95.57 44.02
C LEU A 236 74.29 -96.63 45.12
N ASN A 237 73.23 -96.92 45.89
CA ASN A 237 73.26 -97.96 46.92
C ASN A 237 73.58 -99.34 46.32
N ALA A 238 72.98 -99.68 45.18
CA ALA A 238 73.27 -100.92 44.46
C ALA A 238 74.72 -100.99 43.95
N ALA A 239 75.28 -99.87 43.46
CA ALA A 239 76.67 -99.81 43.03
C ALA A 239 77.65 -100.01 44.21
N VAL A 240 77.33 -99.45 45.38
CA VAL A 240 78.11 -99.64 46.62
C VAL A 240 78.06 -101.11 47.07
N GLU A 241 76.88 -101.73 47.10
CA GLU A 241 76.76 -103.13 47.50
C GLU A 241 77.41 -104.09 46.49
N ALA A 242 77.34 -103.77 45.19
CA ALA A 242 78.06 -104.49 44.15
C ALA A 242 79.59 -104.37 44.30
N ALA A 243 80.12 -103.20 44.67
CA ALA A 243 81.54 -103.04 44.99
C ALA A 243 81.95 -103.84 46.23
N ARG A 244 81.05 -103.96 47.21
CA ARG A 244 81.25 -104.75 48.44
C ARG A 244 81.33 -106.26 48.17
N ALA A 245 80.61 -106.76 47.16
CA ALA A 245 80.61 -108.18 46.75
C ALA A 245 81.85 -108.60 45.92
N GLY A 246 82.78 -107.68 45.60
CA GLY A 246 84.01 -107.98 44.87
C GLY A 246 83.78 -108.48 43.44
N GLU A 247 84.54 -109.50 43.00
CA GLU A 247 84.44 -110.03 41.62
C GLU A 247 83.05 -110.61 41.28
N GLN A 248 82.29 -111.09 42.26
CA GLN A 248 80.93 -111.62 42.03
C GLN A 248 79.89 -110.51 41.77
N GLY A 249 80.18 -109.26 42.15
CA GLY A 249 79.29 -108.10 41.98
C GLY A 249 79.53 -107.31 40.69
N ARG A 250 80.52 -107.69 39.86
CA ARG A 250 81.00 -106.89 38.73
C ARG A 250 79.90 -106.61 37.68
N GLY A 251 79.06 -107.59 37.37
CA GLY A 251 77.91 -107.43 36.47
C GLY A 251 76.82 -106.51 37.04
N PHE A 252 76.55 -106.62 38.35
CA PHE A 252 75.61 -105.75 39.05
C PHE A 252 76.10 -104.30 39.13
N ALA A 253 77.40 -104.08 39.29
CA ALA A 253 77.99 -102.73 39.31
C ALA A 253 77.80 -101.99 37.98
N VAL A 254 77.91 -102.69 36.85
CA VAL A 254 77.68 -102.10 35.51
C VAL A 254 76.22 -101.71 35.34
N VAL A 255 75.29 -102.61 35.69
CA VAL A 255 73.85 -102.32 35.62
C VAL A 255 73.48 -101.15 36.55
N ALA A 256 74.02 -101.12 37.77
CA ALA A 256 73.79 -100.03 38.70
C ALA A 256 74.32 -98.68 38.17
N SER A 257 75.47 -98.66 37.50
CA SER A 257 75.99 -97.46 36.84
C SER A 257 75.12 -96.98 35.68
N GLU A 258 74.59 -97.90 34.86
CA GLU A 258 73.72 -97.56 33.73
C GLU A 258 72.36 -97.03 34.20
N VAL A 259 71.76 -97.66 35.22
CA VAL A 259 70.51 -97.18 35.85
C VAL A 259 70.73 -95.80 36.46
N ARG A 260 71.88 -95.54 37.07
CA ARG A 260 72.24 -94.22 37.60
C ARG A 260 72.34 -93.16 36.50
N ASN A 261 72.98 -93.48 35.37
CA ASN A 261 73.09 -92.58 34.23
C ASN A 261 71.70 -92.25 33.66
N LEU A 262 70.84 -93.25 33.49
CA LEU A 262 69.47 -93.08 33.02
C LEU A 262 68.62 -92.21 33.97
N ALA A 263 68.79 -92.40 35.28
CA ALA A 263 68.13 -91.59 36.30
C ALA A 263 68.57 -90.11 36.24
N GLN A 264 69.87 -89.84 36.09
CA GLN A 264 70.37 -88.47 35.91
C GLN A 264 69.85 -87.82 34.62
N ARG A 265 69.83 -88.57 33.50
CA ARG A 265 69.25 -88.08 32.23
C ARG A 265 67.75 -87.76 32.37
N SER A 266 67.01 -88.60 33.10
CA SER A 266 65.58 -88.38 33.35
C SER A 266 65.33 -87.13 34.20
N ALA A 267 66.15 -86.89 35.23
CA ALA A 267 66.07 -85.68 36.06
C ALA A 267 66.37 -84.40 35.26
N THR A 268 67.37 -84.42 34.37
CA THR A 268 67.66 -83.28 33.48
C THR A 268 66.49 -82.98 32.54
N ALA A 269 65.94 -84.01 31.89
CA ALA A 269 64.78 -83.87 31.00
C ALA A 269 63.54 -83.35 31.77
N ALA A 270 63.30 -83.83 32.99
CA ALA A 270 62.21 -83.35 33.83
C ALA A 270 62.36 -81.84 34.13
N LYS A 271 63.58 -81.37 34.44
CA LYS A 271 63.85 -79.94 34.68
C LYS A 271 63.63 -79.07 33.44
N GLU A 272 64.04 -79.54 32.27
CA GLU A 272 63.80 -78.84 31.00
C GLU A 272 62.30 -78.72 30.70
N ILE A 273 61.53 -79.80 30.85
CA ILE A 273 60.07 -79.77 30.68
C ILE A 273 59.43 -78.83 31.70
N LYS A 274 59.86 -78.87 32.96
CA LYS A 274 59.35 -77.97 34.01
C LYS A 274 59.57 -76.49 33.65
N ALA A 275 60.73 -76.14 33.08
CA ALA A 275 61.00 -74.79 32.62
C ALA A 275 60.05 -74.36 31.49
N LEU A 276 59.82 -75.21 30.48
CA LEU A 276 58.90 -74.94 29.38
C LEU A 276 57.43 -74.79 29.83
N ILE A 277 57.01 -75.59 30.82
CA ILE A 277 55.67 -75.49 31.40
C ILE A 277 55.52 -74.18 32.19
N ASN A 278 56.52 -73.79 32.98
CA ASN A 278 56.50 -72.52 33.71
C ASN A 278 56.46 -71.32 32.74
N GLU A 279 57.23 -71.36 31.65
CA GLU A 279 57.18 -70.34 30.61
C GLU A 279 55.78 -70.27 29.96
N SER A 280 55.17 -71.42 29.70
CA SER A 280 53.81 -71.49 29.13
C SER A 280 52.77 -70.91 30.10
N VAL A 281 52.86 -71.21 31.40
CA VAL A 281 52.00 -70.62 32.44
C VAL A 281 52.15 -69.11 32.50
N GLN A 282 53.38 -68.61 32.42
CA GLN A 282 53.66 -67.18 32.44
C GLN A 282 53.05 -66.48 31.22
N LYS A 283 53.27 -67.01 30.01
CA LYS A 283 52.71 -66.44 28.77
C LYS A 283 51.18 -66.40 28.75
N VAL A 284 50.52 -67.36 29.40
CA VAL A 284 49.06 -67.39 29.54
C VAL A 284 48.58 -66.42 30.63
N GLY A 285 49.38 -66.15 31.66
CA GLY A 285 49.05 -65.20 32.72
C GLY A 285 49.27 -63.73 32.32
N ASP A 286 50.20 -63.47 31.41
CA ASP A 286 50.48 -62.13 30.87
C ASP A 286 49.54 -61.74 29.70
N GLY A 287 48.75 -62.68 29.19
CA GLY A 287 47.87 -62.54 28.00
C GLY A 287 46.38 -62.49 28.29
#